data_AF-A0A7J2LC22-F1
#
_entry.id   AF-A0A7J2LC22-F1
#
_cell.length_a   1.000
_cell.length_b   1.000
_cell.length_c   1.000
_cell.angle_alpha   90.00
_cell.angle_beta   90.00
_cell.angle_gamma   90.00
#
_symmetry.space_group_name_H-M   'P 1'
#
loop_
_entity.id
_entity.type
_entity.pdbx_description
1 polymer ?
#
loop_
_entity_poly.entity_id
_entity_poly.type
_entity_poly.pdbx_seq_one_letter_code
_entity_poly.pdbx_strand_id
1 'polypeptide(L)'
;MKDKIILTAKSRGFTELLISLKEGPKTFIELRKTLSEFGPSTISKRLKDAVELGIIKKTAKIKGNRAYVVYELTPLGKKVLRYIEEIEEAYRKLASELIESSGG
;
A
#
# COMPACT_ATOMS: atom_id res chain seq x y z
N MET A 1 -13.97 -11.59 5.92
CA MET A 1 -13.51 -10.25 5.45
C MET A 1 -12.20 -9.84 6.11
N LYS A 2 -12.08 -9.90 7.45
CA LYS A 2 -10.84 -9.62 8.20
C LYS A 2 -9.64 -10.48 7.73
N ASP A 3 -9.86 -11.78 7.53
CA ASP A 3 -8.79 -12.70 7.11
C ASP A 3 -8.23 -12.37 5.72
N LYS A 4 -9.09 -11.89 4.82
CA LYS A 4 -8.69 -11.48 3.47
C LYS A 4 -7.78 -10.25 3.53
N ILE A 5 -8.04 -9.28 4.41
CA ILE A 5 -7.16 -8.11 4.59
C ILE A 5 -5.77 -8.53 5.07
N ILE A 6 -5.69 -9.42 6.06
CA ILE A 6 -4.41 -9.91 6.59
C ILE A 6 -3.65 -10.70 5.52
N LEU A 7 -4.32 -11.59 4.79
CA LEU A 7 -3.71 -12.35 3.69
C LEU A 7 -3.20 -11.43 2.57
N THR A 8 -3.97 -10.40 2.22
CA THR A 8 -3.56 -9.42 1.21
C THR A 8 -2.39 -8.56 1.70
N ALA A 9 -2.36 -8.17 2.98
CA ALA A 9 -1.24 -7.43 3.57
C ALA A 9 0.09 -8.20 3.51
N LYS A 10 0.05 -9.54 3.59
CA LYS A 10 1.22 -10.41 3.41
C LYS A 10 1.67 -10.56 1.96
N SER A 11 0.84 -10.14 1.01
CA SER A 11 1.10 -10.37 -0.40
C SER A 11 2.09 -9.34 -0.94
N ARG A 12 3.16 -9.82 -1.60
CA ARG A 12 4.21 -8.99 -2.21
C ARG A 12 3.62 -7.84 -3.04
N GLY A 13 4.11 -6.61 -2.82
CA GLY A 13 3.69 -5.39 -3.52
C GLY A 13 2.45 -4.70 -2.96
N PHE A 14 1.83 -5.23 -1.90
CA PHE A 14 0.65 -4.61 -1.29
C PHE A 14 1.01 -3.44 -0.37
N THR A 15 1.95 -3.65 0.55
CA THR A 15 2.40 -2.60 1.47
C THR A 15 3.01 -1.42 0.72
N GLU A 16 3.84 -1.70 -0.28
CA GLU A 16 4.47 -0.71 -1.15
C GLU A 16 3.43 0.10 -1.93
N LEU A 17 2.34 -0.55 -2.37
CA LEU A 17 1.20 0.14 -2.98
C LEU A 17 0.55 1.12 -1.99
N LEU A 18 0.29 0.71 -0.75
CA LEU A 18 -0.32 1.59 0.24
C LEU A 18 0.59 2.76 0.62
N ILE A 19 1.89 2.50 0.79
CA ILE A 19 2.92 3.52 1.04
C ILE A 19 2.96 4.53 -0.11
N SER A 20 2.96 4.06 -1.37
CA SER A 20 2.96 4.96 -2.53
C SER A 20 1.74 5.87 -2.57
N LEU A 21 0.59 5.43 -2.06
CA LEU A 21 -0.64 6.22 -1.97
C LEU A 21 -0.75 7.10 -0.70
N LYS A 22 0.22 7.03 0.22
CA LYS A 22 0.23 7.81 1.46
C LYS A 22 0.21 9.31 1.21
N GLU A 23 0.96 9.76 0.20
CA GLU A 23 1.12 11.17 -0.17
C GLU A 23 -0.08 11.72 -0.96
N GLY A 24 -0.92 10.85 -1.50
CA GLY A 24 -2.12 11.26 -2.20
C GLY A 24 -2.53 10.34 -3.36
N PRO A 25 -3.56 10.76 -4.13
CA PRO A 25 -4.08 9.97 -5.22
C PRO A 25 -3.07 9.82 -6.36
N LYS A 26 -2.89 8.61 -6.89
CA LYS A 26 -1.99 8.33 -8.01
C LYS A 26 -2.70 7.59 -9.15
N THR A 27 -2.31 7.88 -10.39
CA THR A 27 -2.71 7.11 -11.56
C THR A 27 -1.98 5.78 -11.63
N PHE A 28 -2.47 4.85 -12.45
CA PHE A 28 -1.75 3.60 -12.72
C PHE A 28 -0.34 3.83 -13.29
N ILE A 29 -0.18 4.86 -14.13
CA ILE A 29 1.12 5.18 -14.75
C ILE A 29 2.11 5.68 -13.69
N GLU A 30 1.68 6.53 -12.77
CA GLU A 30 2.51 7.00 -11.65
C GLU A 30 2.88 5.84 -10.73
N LEU A 31 1.91 4.98 -10.39
CA LEU A 31 2.17 3.79 -9.59
C LEU A 31 3.20 2.87 -10.25
N ARG A 32 3.11 2.65 -11.55
CA ARG A 32 4.11 1.86 -12.31
C ARG A 32 5.51 2.45 -12.28
N LYS A 33 5.64 3.78 -12.16
CA LYS A 33 6.94 4.43 -12.03
C LYS A 33 7.50 4.27 -10.63
N THR A 34 6.66 4.42 -9.61
CA THR A 34 7.09 4.31 -8.20
C THR A 34 7.31 2.87 -7.75
N LEU A 35 6.62 1.91 -8.36
CA LEU A 35 6.61 0.49 -8.01
C LEU A 35 7.27 -0.32 -9.13
N SER A 36 8.43 0.15 -9.61
CA SER A 36 9.08 -0.37 -10.82
C SER A 36 9.63 -1.79 -10.64
N GLU A 37 9.84 -2.22 -9.40
CA GLU A 37 10.20 -3.58 -9.00
C GLU A 37 9.05 -4.59 -9.18
N PHE A 38 7.81 -4.12 -9.37
CA PHE A 38 6.64 -4.96 -9.59
C PHE A 38 6.14 -4.88 -11.04
N GLY A 39 5.83 -6.04 -11.61
CA GLY A 39 5.24 -6.12 -12.95
C GLY A 39 3.86 -5.44 -13.02
N PRO A 40 3.43 -4.97 -14.22
CA PRO A 40 2.13 -4.30 -14.39
C PRO A 40 0.94 -5.16 -13.96
N SER A 41 1.02 -6.48 -14.15
CA SER A 41 0.00 -7.45 -13.74
C SER A 41 -0.12 -7.54 -12.22
N THR A 42 1.01 -7.53 -11.51
CA THR A 42 1.06 -7.51 -10.03
C THR A 42 0.41 -6.24 -9.50
N ILE A 43 0.79 -5.06 -10.02
CA ILE A 43 0.22 -3.77 -9.61
C ILE A 43 -1.29 -3.76 -9.86
N SER A 44 -1.73 -4.23 -11.04
CA SER A 44 -3.15 -4.30 -11.40
C SER A 44 -3.94 -5.21 -10.46
N LYS A 45 -3.37 -6.38 -10.11
CA LYS A 45 -3.98 -7.30 -9.15
C LYS A 45 -4.09 -6.67 -7.76
N ARG A 46 -3.03 -6.01 -7.27
CA ARG A 46 -3.06 -5.33 -5.95
C ARG A 46 -4.06 -4.20 -5.89
N LEU A 47 -4.16 -3.40 -6.95
CA LEU A 47 -5.18 -2.37 -7.05
C LEU A 47 -6.59 -2.96 -7.01
N LYS A 48 -6.84 -4.04 -7.76
CA LYS A 48 -8.12 -4.74 -7.74
C LYS A 48 -8.44 -5.26 -6.34
N ASP A 49 -7.52 -6.00 -5.72
CA ASP A 49 -7.67 -6.56 -4.37
C ASP A 49 -7.96 -5.45 -3.35
N ALA A 50 -7.21 -4.34 -3.40
CA ALA A 50 -7.36 -3.22 -2.49
C ALA A 50 -8.70 -2.47 -2.67
N VAL A 51 -9.21 -2.36 -3.90
CA VAL A 51 -10.54 -1.79 -4.18
C VAL A 51 -11.63 -2.71 -3.65
N GLU A 52 -11.55 -4.01 -3.91
CA GLU A 52 -12.53 -5.00 -3.41
C GLU A 52 -12.61 -5.03 -1.88
N LEU A 53 -11.48 -4.77 -1.21
CA LEU A 53 -11.40 -4.68 0.25
C LEU A 53 -11.81 -3.31 0.82
N GLY A 54 -12.11 -2.33 -0.04
CA GLY A 54 -12.44 -0.96 0.38
C GLY A 54 -11.28 -0.21 1.03
N ILE A 55 -10.05 -0.68 0.83
CA ILE A 55 -8.81 -0.07 1.36
C ILE A 55 -8.41 1.13 0.50
N ILE A 56 -8.61 1.03 -0.81
CA ILE A 56 -8.50 2.14 -1.73
C ILE A 56 -9.82 2.32 -2.48
N LYS A 57 -10.01 3.50 -3.06
CA LYS A 57 -11.08 3.75 -4.02
C LYS A 57 -10.47 4.19 -5.36
N LYS A 58 -11.18 3.86 -6.43
CA LYS A 58 -10.85 4.22 -7.81
C LYS A 58 -11.79 5.33 -8.24
N THR A 59 -11.24 6.47 -8.64
CA THR A 59 -12.01 7.69 -8.98
C THR A 59 -11.56 8.22 -10.34
N ALA A 60 -12.52 8.63 -11.16
CA ALA A 60 -12.22 9.39 -12.36
C ALA A 60 -12.00 10.86 -11.98
N LYS A 61 -10.88 11.44 -12.41
CA LYS A 61 -10.58 12.88 -12.28
C LYS A 61 -10.43 13.48 -13.66
N ILE A 62 -11.00 14.67 -13.83
CA ILE A 62 -10.88 15.45 -15.07
C ILE A 62 -9.75 16.45 -14.89
N LYS A 63 -8.81 16.48 -15.84
CA LYS A 63 -7.77 17.52 -15.92
C LYS A 63 -7.76 18.08 -17.34
N GLY A 64 -8.20 19.32 -17.48
CA GLY A 64 -8.47 19.91 -18.81
C GLY A 64 -9.60 19.15 -19.51
N ASN A 65 -9.35 18.70 -20.74
CA ASN A 65 -10.31 17.95 -21.55
C ASN A 65 -10.11 16.42 -21.50
N ARG A 66 -9.32 15.91 -20.54
CA ARG A 66 -9.00 14.48 -20.43
C ARG A 66 -9.42 13.95 -19.06
N ALA A 67 -10.08 12.78 -19.07
CA ALA A 67 -10.40 12.03 -17.88
C ALA A 67 -9.29 11.01 -17.56
N TYR A 68 -8.90 10.94 -16.30
CA TYR A 68 -7.88 10.04 -15.79
C TYR A 68 -8.41 9.25 -14.60
N VAL A 69 -8.01 7.99 -14.51
CA VAL A 69 -8.29 7.17 -13.33
C VAL A 69 -7.19 7.37 -12.29
N VAL A 70 -7.59 7.71 -11.08
CA VAL A 70 -6.72 7.75 -9.91
C VAL A 70 -7.17 6.75 -8.85
N TYR A 71 -6.22 6.35 -8.01
CA TYR A 71 -6.43 5.49 -6.86
C TYR A 71 -6.04 6.25 -5.61
N GLU A 72 -6.82 6.15 -4.55
CA GLU A 72 -6.56 6.85 -3.29
C GLU A 72 -6.96 6.01 -2.07
N LEU A 73 -6.22 6.16 -0.97
CA LEU A 73 -6.54 5.51 0.30
C LEU A 73 -7.90 6.01 0.82
N THR A 74 -8.75 5.06 1.22
CA THR A 74 -9.98 5.37 1.97
C THR A 74 -9.64 5.64 3.44
N PRO A 75 -10.57 6.12 4.28
CA PRO A 75 -10.35 6.20 5.73
C PRO A 75 -9.94 4.85 6.35
N LEU A 76 -10.50 3.73 5.86
CA LEU A 76 -10.08 2.38 6.24
C LEU A 76 -8.64 2.12 5.81
N GLY A 77 -8.28 2.40 4.56
CA GLY A 77 -6.93 2.19 4.07
C GLY A 77 -5.87 2.98 4.83
N LYS A 78 -6.17 4.22 5.23
CA LYS A 78 -5.29 5.01 6.11
C LYS A 78 -5.10 4.37 7.48
N LYS A 79 -6.14 3.75 8.05
CA LYS A 79 -6.01 2.98 9.31
C LYS A 79 -5.16 1.72 9.12
N VAL A 80 -5.40 0.98 8.04
CA VAL A 80 -4.62 -0.23 7.71
C VAL A 80 -3.14 0.09 7.53
N LEU A 81 -2.81 1.13 6.76
CA LEU A 81 -1.41 1.55 6.57
C LEU A 81 -0.74 1.89 7.89
N ARG A 82 -1.42 2.64 8.77
CA ARG A 82 -0.89 2.97 10.11
C ARG A 82 -0.57 1.73 10.93
N TYR A 83 -1.46 0.74 10.97
CA TYR A 83 -1.18 -0.50 11.70
C TYR A 83 0.01 -1.27 11.13
N ILE A 84 0.20 -1.25 9.79
CA ILE A 84 1.38 -1.84 9.17
C ILE A 84 2.64 -1.10 9.62
N GLU A 85 2.64 0.23 9.59
CA GLU A 85 3.77 1.06 10.05
C GLU A 85 4.09 0.85 11.55
N GLU A 86 3.07 0.70 12.40
CA GLU A 86 3.23 0.40 13.82
C GLU A 86 3.89 -0.98 14.04
N ILE A 87 3.48 -1.99 13.26
CA ILE A 87 4.08 -3.34 13.33
C ILE A 87 5.55 -3.30 12.86
N GLU A 88 5.84 -2.61 11.77
CA GLU A 88 7.21 -2.45 11.27
C GLU A 88 8.11 -1.74 12.27
N GLU A 89 7.59 -0.72 12.94
CA GLU A 89 8.32 0.01 13.98
C GLU A 89 8.60 -0.86 15.21
N ALA A 90 7.59 -1.61 15.67
CA ALA A 90 7.76 -2.56 16.77
C ALA A 90 8.83 -3.62 16.44
N TYR A 91 8.82 -4.15 15.22
CA TYR A 91 9.84 -5.08 14.75
C TYR A 91 11.23 -4.46 14.73
N ARG A 92 11.38 -3.23 14.21
CA ARG A 92 12.67 -2.52 14.20
C ARG A 92 13.26 -2.35 15.59
N LYS A 93 12.44 -1.93 16.56
CA LYS A 93 12.88 -1.75 17.96
C LYS A 93 13.39 -3.05 18.58
N LEU A 94 12.59 -4.11 18.47
CA LEU A 94 12.97 -5.44 18.99
C LEU A 94 14.23 -5.97 18.31
N ALA A 95 14.38 -5.77 17.00
CA ALA A 95 15.57 -6.18 16.27
C ALA A 95 16.83 -5.44 16.75
N SER A 96 16.73 -4.14 17.03
CA SER A 96 17.85 -3.36 17.59
C SER A 96 18.24 -3.85 18.99
N GLU A 97 17.27 -4.09 19.88
CA GLU A 97 17.52 -4.57 21.26
C GLU A 97 18.20 -5.96 21.29
N LEU A 98 17.85 -6.85 20.34
CA LEU A 98 18.46 -8.18 20.22
C LEU A 98 19.91 -8.13 19.72
N ILE A 99 20.24 -7.18 18.85
CA ILE A 99 21.61 -6.98 18.34
C ILE A 99 22.50 -6.43 19.47
N GLU A 100 22.00 -5.49 20.27
CA GLU A 100 22.72 -4.93 21.42
C GLU A 100 22.93 -5.97 22.53
N SER A 101 21.98 -6.89 22.73
CA SER A 101 22.06 -7.96 23.74
C SER A 101 22.97 -9.14 23.34
N SER A 102 23.36 -9.24 22.06
CA SER A 102 24.20 -10.34 21.53
C SER A 102 25.67 -9.93 21.30
N GLY A 103 26.01 -8.66 21.54
CA GLY A 103 27.34 -8.08 21.34
C GLY A 103 28.11 -7.75 22.62
N GLY A 104 27.66 -8.25 23.79
CA GLY A 104 28.27 -8.05 25.10
C GLY A 104 28.86 -9.32 25.69
#